data_AF-A0A4Y4D697-F1
#
_entry.id   AF-A0A4Y4D697-F1
#
_cell.length_a   1.000
_cell.length_b   1.000
_cell.length_c   1.000
_cell.angle_alpha   90.00
_cell.angle_beta   90.00
_cell.angle_gamma   90.00
#
_symmetry.space_group_name_H-M   'P 1'
#
loop_
_entity.id
_entity.type
_entity.pdbx_description
1 polymer ?
#
loop_
_entity_poly.entity_id
_entity_poly.type
_entity_poly.pdbx_seq_one_letter_code
_entity_poly.pdbx_strand_id
1 'polypeptide(L)'
;MGLAPARRTGGETVTAHPFAPEVVPVFDAQSSDAQRVYVFHGTDSTQVLGPGPLMARVRALLTAAGTSPAPEPPLHPDIAPRPFTSESLQDPRADRVESWERQRSTVSEVSVEAGAQLFWDRVNAGSWATWREQWPDSPDGTLYPPSAPDWLVSAPRWELDPLAPALGPAASGGWVRSPSQAWGEPKPLAAPARAARSDGSPRHAIGLFQLTDLESFWVFAPEEDVADLVARCEALAEDHPAFSWLTGYFDARDVAGSLRLPVECLPLLEVDLTAAGFPVDTWW
;
A
#
# COMPACT_ATOMS: atom_id res chain seq x y z
N MET A 1 2.90 82.19 39.62
CA MET A 1 1.53 81.94 40.12
C MET A 1 0.77 81.28 39.00
N GLY A 2 0.25 80.06 39.05
CA GLY A 2 0.16 79.03 40.08
C GLY A 2 -0.56 77.83 39.45
N LEU A 3 -0.33 76.65 40.03
CA LEU A 3 -1.16 75.43 39.96
C LEU A 3 -1.15 74.60 38.67
N ALA A 4 -0.34 73.53 38.69
CA ALA A 4 -0.68 72.19 38.18
C ALA A 4 -1.77 71.54 39.09
N PRO A 5 -2.26 70.28 38.90
CA PRO A 5 -1.88 69.22 37.93
C PRO A 5 -3.09 68.40 37.37
N ALA A 6 -2.83 67.47 36.44
CA ALA A 6 -3.11 66.01 36.48
C ALA A 6 -3.54 65.59 35.06
N ARG A 7 -3.29 64.40 34.49
CA ARG A 7 -2.96 63.07 35.01
C ARG A 7 -2.40 62.25 33.83
N ARG A 8 -1.58 61.24 34.15
CA ARG A 8 -0.99 60.23 33.24
C ARG A 8 -2.04 59.50 32.39
N THR A 9 -1.63 59.06 31.21
CA THR A 9 -1.64 57.64 30.74
C THR A 9 -0.81 57.62 29.45
N GLY A 10 0.32 56.90 29.41
CA GLY A 10 0.32 55.52 28.96
C GLY A 10 0.61 55.51 27.46
N GLY A 11 1.89 55.63 27.08
CA GLY A 11 2.31 55.47 25.69
C GLY A 11 2.28 54.00 25.33
N GLU A 12 1.19 53.56 24.68
CA GLU A 12 1.16 52.29 23.96
C GLU A 12 1.95 52.43 22.67
N THR A 13 3.13 51.83 22.65
CA THR A 13 3.82 51.43 21.42
C THR A 13 2.96 50.39 20.71
N VAL A 14 2.26 50.81 19.66
CA VAL A 14 1.61 49.92 18.69
C VAL A 14 2.71 49.19 17.93
N THR A 15 3.02 47.98 18.38
CA THR A 15 3.90 47.07 17.65
C THR A 15 3.06 46.44 16.54
N ALA A 16 3.32 46.81 15.29
CA ALA A 16 2.72 46.18 14.14
C ALA A 16 3.12 44.69 14.12
N HIS A 17 2.18 43.80 14.39
CA HIS A 17 2.35 42.38 14.13
C HIS A 17 2.33 42.17 12.62
N PRO A 18 3.39 41.61 12.00
CA PRO A 18 3.28 41.14 10.63
C PRO A 18 2.29 39.97 10.63
N PHE A 19 1.18 40.14 9.92
CA PHE A 19 0.31 39.03 9.53
C PHE A 19 1.14 38.08 8.66
N ALA A 20 1.66 37.01 9.28
CA ALA A 20 2.06 35.84 8.54
C ALA A 20 0.77 35.22 7.97
N PRO A 21 0.67 34.96 6.66
CA PRO A 21 -0.42 34.15 6.16
C PRO A 21 -0.35 32.79 6.85
N GLU A 22 -1.40 32.45 7.58
CA GLU A 22 -1.61 31.12 8.11
C GLU A 22 -1.75 30.20 6.90
N VAL A 23 -0.65 29.54 6.54
CA VAL A 23 -0.66 28.47 5.55
C VAL A 23 -1.41 27.32 6.23
N VAL A 24 -2.72 27.26 6.01
CA VAL A 24 -3.49 26.05 6.29
C VAL A 24 -2.93 24.99 5.36
N PRO A 25 -2.22 23.96 5.86
CA PRO A 25 -1.74 22.91 4.99
C PRO A 25 -2.96 22.08 4.56
N VAL A 26 -3.39 22.23 3.31
CA VAL A 26 -4.33 21.31 2.64
C VAL A 26 -3.59 20.04 2.19
N PHE A 27 -2.67 19.58 3.02
CA PHE A 27 -1.91 18.36 2.80
C PHE A 27 -2.03 17.57 4.09
N ASP A 28 -2.77 16.45 4.03
CA ASP A 28 -2.65 15.41 5.04
C ASP A 28 -1.15 15.15 5.21
N ALA A 29 -0.59 15.49 6.37
CA ALA A 29 0.79 15.14 6.68
C ALA A 29 0.88 13.62 6.50
N GLN A 30 1.59 13.17 5.47
CA GLN A 30 1.69 11.74 5.16
C GLN A 30 2.30 11.06 6.38
N SER A 31 1.47 10.33 7.12
CA SER A 31 1.95 9.49 8.20
C SER A 31 2.79 8.36 7.61
N SER A 32 3.70 7.78 8.40
CA SER A 32 4.39 6.53 8.04
C SER A 32 3.42 5.43 7.62
N ASP A 33 2.18 5.49 8.10
CA ASP A 33 1.10 4.56 7.81
C ASP A 33 0.63 4.63 6.35
N ALA A 34 0.78 5.78 5.67
CA ALA A 34 0.46 5.93 4.25
C ALA A 34 1.35 5.06 3.35
N GLN A 35 2.57 4.75 3.79
CA GLN A 35 3.50 3.88 3.06
C GLN A 35 3.17 2.39 3.20
N ARG A 36 2.17 2.04 4.02
CA ARG A 36 1.72 0.67 4.30
C ARG A 36 0.37 0.36 3.62
N VAL A 37 0.05 1.07 2.55
CA VAL A 37 -1.17 0.85 1.75
C VAL A 37 -0.78 0.13 0.47
N TYR A 38 -1.53 -0.91 0.11
CA TYR A 38 -1.30 -1.72 -1.08
C TYR A 38 -2.61 -1.83 -1.85
N VAL A 39 -2.57 -1.64 -3.18
CA VAL A 39 -3.74 -1.75 -4.04
C VAL A 39 -3.54 -2.91 -5.02
N PHE A 40 -4.51 -3.82 -5.07
CA PHE A 40 -4.51 -4.99 -5.93
C PHE A 40 -5.74 -4.93 -6.85
N HIS A 41 -5.49 -4.87 -8.15
CA HIS A 41 -6.52 -4.90 -9.18
C HIS A 41 -6.59 -6.29 -9.80
N GLY A 42 -7.65 -7.03 -9.47
CA GLY A 42 -8.03 -8.25 -10.18
C GLY A 42 -8.71 -7.93 -11.52
N THR A 43 -9.30 -8.95 -12.14
CA THR A 43 -10.02 -8.74 -13.41
C THR A 43 -11.26 -7.89 -13.21
N ASP A 44 -12.10 -8.27 -12.24
CA ASP A 44 -13.38 -7.63 -11.95
C ASP A 44 -13.50 -7.13 -10.50
N SER A 45 -12.41 -7.21 -9.73
CA SER A 45 -12.35 -6.79 -8.33
C SER A 45 -11.14 -5.90 -8.05
N THR A 46 -11.24 -5.12 -6.98
CA THR A 46 -10.12 -4.39 -6.41
C THR A 46 -10.10 -4.62 -4.91
N GLN A 47 -8.91 -4.94 -4.39
CA GLN A 47 -8.63 -5.06 -2.98
C GLN A 47 -7.63 -3.98 -2.56
N VAL A 48 -7.89 -3.35 -1.42
CA VAL A 48 -6.97 -2.42 -0.77
C VAL A 48 -6.62 -2.97 0.60
N LEU A 49 -5.33 -3.09 0.87
CA LEU A 49 -4.79 -3.51 2.17
C LEU A 49 -4.07 -2.34 2.83
N GLY A 50 -4.20 -2.23 4.15
CA GLY A 50 -3.40 -1.29 4.93
C GLY A 50 -3.95 -0.99 6.33
N PRO A 51 -3.47 0.06 6.98
CA PRO A 51 -3.89 0.44 8.33
C PRO A 51 -5.40 0.68 8.44
N GLY A 52 -6.02 0.16 9.50
CA GLY A 52 -7.46 0.23 9.72
C GLY A 52 -8.10 1.62 9.56
N PRO A 53 -7.52 2.71 10.10
CA PRO A 53 -8.04 4.06 9.90
C PRO A 53 -8.07 4.51 8.43
N LEU A 54 -7.06 4.13 7.64
CA LEU A 54 -7.02 4.42 6.20
C LEU A 54 -8.05 3.58 5.44
N MET A 55 -8.20 2.30 5.81
CA MET A 55 -9.22 1.41 5.23
C MET A 55 -10.63 1.90 5.51
N ALA A 56 -10.89 2.44 6.71
CA ALA A 56 -12.16 3.09 7.02
C ALA A 56 -12.44 4.31 6.10
N ARG A 57 -11.41 5.09 5.77
CA ARG A 57 -11.52 6.20 4.80
C ARG A 57 -11.80 5.69 3.38
N VAL A 58 -11.14 4.63 2.91
CA VAL A 58 -11.45 4.00 1.61
C VAL A 58 -12.92 3.57 1.58
N ARG A 59 -13.37 2.86 2.62
CA ARG A 59 -14.75 2.38 2.74
C ARG A 59 -15.76 3.53 2.69
N ALA A 60 -15.49 4.63 3.40
CA ALA A 60 -16.34 5.82 3.39
C ALA A 60 -16.45 6.44 1.99
N LEU A 61 -15.34 6.58 1.26
CA LEU A 61 -15.33 7.10 -0.11
C LEU A 61 -16.17 6.22 -1.05
N LEU A 62 -15.93 4.90 -1.03
CA LEU A 62 -16.67 3.95 -1.86
C LEU A 62 -18.18 3.94 -1.52
N THR A 63 -18.52 4.02 -0.24
CA THR A 63 -19.91 4.07 0.24
C THR A 63 -20.61 5.36 -0.21
N ALA A 64 -19.93 6.50 -0.10
CA ALA A 64 -20.44 7.78 -0.57
C ALA A 64 -20.67 7.81 -2.09
N ALA A 65 -19.90 7.03 -2.85
CA ALA A 65 -20.07 6.82 -4.29
C ALA A 65 -21.20 5.83 -4.66
N GLY A 66 -21.97 5.34 -3.67
CA GLY A 66 -23.05 4.37 -3.85
C GLY A 66 -22.57 2.93 -4.07
N THR A 67 -21.32 2.63 -3.71
CA THR A 67 -20.75 1.28 -3.80
C THR A 67 -20.88 0.60 -2.45
N SER A 68 -21.06 -0.72 -2.43
CA SER A 68 -21.10 -1.51 -1.19
C SER A 68 -19.81 -2.33 -1.08
N PRO A 69 -18.77 -1.85 -0.37
CA PRO A 69 -17.59 -2.66 -0.11
C PRO A 69 -17.98 -3.92 0.67
N ALA A 70 -17.23 -5.01 0.47
CA ALA A 70 -17.50 -6.27 1.14
C ALA A 70 -17.54 -6.08 2.68
N PRO A 71 -18.50 -6.71 3.39
CA PRO A 71 -18.78 -6.40 4.80
C PRO A 71 -17.63 -6.78 5.76
N GLU A 72 -16.84 -7.81 5.44
CA GLU A 72 -15.67 -8.35 6.15
C GLU A 72 -14.99 -9.35 5.20
N PRO A 73 -13.66 -9.61 5.25
CA PRO A 73 -12.94 -10.24 4.15
C PRO A 73 -13.54 -11.60 3.83
N PRO A 74 -14.30 -11.75 2.72
CA PRO A 74 -14.41 -13.07 2.14
C PRO A 74 -13.02 -13.43 1.61
N LEU A 75 -12.72 -14.73 1.48
CA LEU A 75 -11.67 -15.14 0.55
C LEU A 75 -11.87 -14.33 -0.73
N HIS A 76 -10.86 -13.56 -1.15
CA HIS A 76 -10.93 -12.70 -2.32
C HIS A 76 -11.58 -13.51 -3.47
N PRO A 77 -12.51 -12.96 -4.26
CA PRO A 77 -13.27 -13.76 -5.23
C PRO A 77 -12.39 -14.40 -6.31
N ASP A 78 -11.18 -13.87 -6.54
CA ASP A 78 -10.16 -14.51 -7.39
C ASP A 78 -9.36 -15.62 -6.67
N ILE A 79 -9.50 -15.79 -5.35
CA ILE A 79 -9.21 -17.04 -4.62
C ILE A 79 -10.28 -18.04 -5.00
N ALA A 80 -10.25 -18.44 -6.26
CA ALA A 80 -10.87 -19.69 -6.64
C ALA A 80 -9.91 -20.81 -6.19
N PRO A 81 -10.42 -21.96 -5.70
CA PRO A 81 -9.67 -23.20 -5.75
C PRO A 81 -9.48 -23.55 -7.23
N ARG A 82 -8.52 -22.87 -7.87
CA ARG A 82 -8.11 -23.18 -9.22
C ARG A 82 -7.06 -24.28 -9.08
N PRO A 83 -7.20 -25.41 -9.78
CA PRO A 83 -6.07 -26.32 -9.99
C PRO A 83 -5.12 -25.61 -10.97
N PHE A 84 -4.41 -24.60 -10.48
CA PHE A 84 -3.48 -23.83 -11.29
C PHE A 84 -2.09 -23.91 -10.72
N THR A 85 -1.67 -25.14 -10.52
CA THR A 85 -0.30 -25.63 -10.58
C THR A 85 -0.37 -27.14 -10.42
N SER A 86 0.62 -27.83 -10.97
CA SER A 86 0.87 -29.22 -10.61
C SER A 86 1.41 -29.35 -9.17
N GLU A 87 1.29 -28.34 -8.30
CA GLU A 87 1.87 -28.26 -6.95
C GLU A 87 1.34 -29.39 -6.05
N SER A 88 0.02 -29.65 -6.05
CA SER A 88 -0.57 -30.76 -5.28
C SER A 88 -0.24 -32.15 -5.83
N LEU A 89 0.31 -32.23 -7.06
CA LEU A 89 0.68 -33.47 -7.75
C LEU A 89 2.20 -33.71 -7.80
N GLN A 90 3.00 -32.75 -7.35
CA GLN A 90 4.47 -32.79 -7.46
C GLN A 90 5.17 -32.98 -6.10
N ASP A 91 4.45 -32.98 -4.98
CA ASP A 91 4.99 -33.35 -3.68
C ASP A 91 4.84 -34.88 -3.42
N PRO A 92 5.94 -35.66 -3.35
CA PRO A 92 5.89 -37.09 -3.01
C PRO A 92 5.50 -37.36 -1.54
N ARG A 93 5.29 -36.33 -0.71
CA ARG A 93 5.03 -36.44 0.73
C ARG A 93 3.65 -35.95 1.17
N ALA A 94 2.70 -35.84 0.25
CA ALA A 94 1.32 -35.35 0.47
C ALA A 94 0.42 -36.25 1.36
N ASP A 95 0.98 -36.87 2.41
CA ASP A 95 0.26 -37.50 3.51
C ASP A 95 0.45 -36.67 4.78
N ARG A 96 -0.13 -35.46 4.81
CA ARG A 96 -0.69 -34.75 5.99
C ARG A 96 -0.72 -33.23 5.74
N VAL A 97 -1.89 -32.70 5.43
CA VAL A 97 -2.18 -31.29 5.68
C VAL A 97 -2.50 -31.18 7.18
N GLU A 98 -1.49 -30.85 7.99
CA GLU A 98 -1.77 -30.34 9.34
C GLU A 98 -2.57 -29.05 9.21
N SER A 99 -3.63 -28.91 10.00
CA SER A 99 -4.44 -27.70 10.02
C SER A 99 -3.59 -26.52 10.48
N TRP A 100 -3.07 -25.74 9.54
CA TRP A 100 -2.29 -24.55 9.86
C TRP A 100 -3.20 -23.47 10.44
N GLU A 101 -2.83 -22.99 11.63
CA GLU A 101 -3.49 -21.87 12.28
C GLU A 101 -3.17 -20.60 11.49
N ARG A 102 -4.18 -20.02 10.82
CA ARG A 102 -4.09 -18.66 10.27
C ARG A 102 -3.60 -17.74 11.40
N GLN A 103 -2.51 -17.01 11.19
CA GLN A 103 -1.99 -16.05 12.18
C GLN A 103 -2.94 -14.83 12.32
N ARG A 104 -2.56 -13.68 12.93
CA ARG A 104 -3.41 -12.46 13.13
C ARG A 104 -3.05 -11.24 12.26
N SER A 105 -3.98 -10.67 11.47
CA SER A 105 -3.59 -9.86 10.28
C SER A 105 -3.04 -8.56 10.80
N THR A 106 -1.93 -8.11 10.26
CA THR A 106 -1.34 -6.84 10.69
C THR A 106 -1.94 -5.65 9.94
N VAL A 107 -2.58 -5.90 8.80
CA VAL A 107 -3.34 -4.92 8.02
C VAL A 107 -4.82 -5.27 7.91
N SER A 108 -5.63 -4.26 7.66
CA SER A 108 -7.06 -4.36 7.36
C SER A 108 -7.30 -4.35 5.84
N GLU A 109 -8.49 -4.76 5.43
CA GLU A 109 -8.85 -4.95 4.03
C GLU A 109 -10.15 -4.22 3.65
N VAL A 110 -10.18 -3.70 2.42
CA VAL A 110 -11.39 -3.24 1.73
C VAL A 110 -11.39 -3.85 0.33
N SER A 111 -12.38 -4.69 0.07
CA SER A 111 -12.62 -5.26 -1.26
C SER A 111 -13.91 -4.76 -1.89
N VAL A 112 -13.89 -4.65 -3.22
CA VAL A 112 -15.04 -4.29 -4.04
C VAL A 112 -15.03 -5.06 -5.36
N GLU A 113 -16.22 -5.43 -5.84
CA GLU A 113 -16.45 -5.97 -7.19
C GLU A 113 -16.37 -4.83 -8.24
N ALA A 114 -15.19 -4.25 -8.37
CA ALA A 114 -14.87 -3.28 -9.39
C ALA A 114 -13.42 -3.46 -9.84
N GLY A 115 -13.20 -3.74 -11.12
CA GLY A 115 -11.87 -3.67 -11.73
C GLY A 115 -11.28 -2.25 -11.66
N ALA A 116 -10.00 -2.12 -12.02
CA ALA A 116 -9.20 -0.92 -11.77
C ALA A 116 -9.88 0.42 -12.13
N GLN A 117 -10.36 0.57 -13.37
CA GLN A 117 -10.97 1.82 -13.83
C GLN A 117 -12.20 2.20 -13.00
N LEU A 118 -13.12 1.24 -12.83
CA LEU A 118 -14.35 1.49 -12.08
C LEU A 118 -14.04 1.80 -10.61
N PHE A 119 -13.08 1.13 -9.99
CA PHE A 119 -12.64 1.44 -8.64
C PHE A 119 -12.21 2.90 -8.50
N TRP A 120 -11.32 3.39 -9.37
CA TRP A 120 -10.84 4.77 -9.32
C TRP A 120 -11.93 5.79 -9.62
N ASP A 121 -12.84 5.48 -10.55
CA ASP A 121 -14.02 6.32 -10.80
C ASP A 121 -14.90 6.45 -9.54
N ARG A 122 -15.07 5.36 -8.78
CA ARG A 122 -15.80 5.38 -7.50
C ARG A 122 -15.06 6.14 -6.41
N VAL A 123 -13.74 6.01 -6.30
CA VAL A 123 -12.94 6.80 -5.34
C VAL A 123 -13.07 8.30 -5.64
N ASN A 124 -12.99 8.69 -6.91
CA ASN A 124 -13.17 10.07 -7.33
C ASN A 124 -14.60 10.57 -7.03
N ALA A 125 -15.63 9.81 -7.43
CA ALA A 125 -17.02 10.16 -7.12
C ALA A 125 -17.29 10.27 -5.61
N GLY A 126 -16.69 9.38 -4.81
CA GLY A 126 -16.74 9.41 -3.36
C GLY A 126 -16.12 10.67 -2.77
N SER A 127 -14.96 11.08 -3.30
CA SER A 127 -14.26 12.31 -2.89
C SER A 127 -15.15 13.53 -3.11
N TRP A 128 -15.85 13.61 -4.25
CA TRP A 128 -16.86 14.64 -4.51
C TRP A 128 -18.07 14.55 -3.58
N ALA A 129 -18.56 13.35 -3.31
CA ALA A 129 -19.74 13.15 -2.47
C ALA A 129 -19.49 13.55 -1.00
N THR A 130 -18.28 13.33 -0.49
CA THR A 130 -17.86 13.70 0.88
C THR A 130 -17.37 15.15 0.99
N TRP A 131 -17.13 15.85 -0.12
CA TRP A 131 -16.55 17.19 -0.13
C TRP A 131 -17.43 18.28 0.51
N ARG A 132 -18.74 18.08 0.58
CA ARG A 132 -19.68 19.06 1.17
C ARG A 132 -19.35 19.42 2.63
N GLU A 133 -18.67 18.54 3.35
CA GLU A 133 -18.24 18.78 4.73
C GLU A 133 -17.00 19.70 4.84
N GLN A 134 -16.36 20.04 3.72
CA GLN A 134 -15.11 20.80 3.64
C GLN A 134 -15.28 22.14 2.90
N TRP A 135 -16.53 22.62 2.76
CA TRP A 135 -16.79 23.92 2.16
C TRP A 135 -16.12 25.02 3.00
N PRO A 136 -15.38 25.97 2.41
CA PRO A 136 -14.82 27.07 3.16
C PRO A 136 -15.92 27.88 3.86
N ASP A 137 -15.76 28.13 5.16
CA ASP A 137 -16.69 28.98 5.91
C ASP A 137 -16.69 30.43 5.40
N SER A 138 -15.60 30.85 4.72
CA SER A 138 -15.46 32.17 4.12
C SER A 138 -15.82 32.16 2.63
N PRO A 139 -16.63 33.14 2.15
CA PRO A 139 -16.97 33.27 0.74
C PRO A 139 -15.78 33.59 -0.18
N ASP A 140 -14.64 34.04 0.38
CA ASP A 140 -13.40 34.33 -0.35
C ASP A 140 -12.36 33.20 -0.26
N GLY A 141 -12.71 32.05 0.35
CA GLY A 141 -11.82 30.90 0.46
C GLY A 141 -11.49 30.31 -0.91
N THR A 142 -10.22 29.95 -1.14
CA THR A 142 -9.84 29.26 -2.38
C THR A 142 -10.49 27.87 -2.42
N LEU A 143 -11.30 27.63 -3.44
CA LEU A 143 -11.91 26.32 -3.69
C LEU A 143 -10.97 25.47 -4.54
N TYR A 144 -10.58 24.33 -4.00
CA TYR A 144 -9.93 23.26 -4.76
C TYR A 144 -10.96 22.16 -5.02
N PRO A 145 -11.08 21.65 -6.26
CA PRO A 145 -11.93 20.50 -6.51
C PRO A 145 -11.43 19.31 -5.68
N PRO A 146 -12.32 18.51 -5.07
CA PRO A 146 -11.92 17.33 -4.35
C PRO A 146 -11.27 16.32 -5.30
N SER A 147 -10.14 15.77 -4.89
CA SER A 147 -9.42 14.70 -5.55
C SER A 147 -9.40 13.45 -4.67
N ALA A 148 -9.07 12.31 -5.27
CA ALA A 148 -8.72 11.12 -4.50
C ALA A 148 -7.58 11.46 -3.49
N PRO A 149 -7.57 10.86 -2.29
CA PRO A 149 -6.55 11.16 -1.30
C PRO A 149 -5.15 10.82 -1.81
N ASP A 150 -4.19 11.74 -1.63
CA ASP A 150 -2.82 11.60 -2.14
C ASP A 150 -2.13 10.32 -1.69
N TRP A 151 -2.37 9.87 -0.45
CA TRP A 151 -1.81 8.63 0.07
C TRP A 151 -2.33 7.38 -0.65
N LEU A 152 -3.59 7.39 -1.09
CA LEU A 152 -4.19 6.28 -1.84
C LEU A 152 -3.72 6.33 -3.30
N VAL A 153 -3.64 7.53 -3.87
CA VAL A 153 -3.10 7.74 -5.21
C VAL A 153 -1.63 7.31 -5.28
N SER A 154 -0.84 7.61 -4.25
CA SER A 154 0.59 7.28 -4.21
C SER A 154 0.88 5.85 -3.76
N ALA A 155 -0.12 5.11 -3.28
CA ALA A 155 0.06 3.74 -2.81
C ALA A 155 0.56 2.84 -3.95
N PRO A 156 1.50 1.90 -3.66
CA PRO A 156 1.93 0.92 -4.64
C PRO A 156 0.77 0.02 -5.10
N ARG A 157 0.83 -0.36 -6.37
CA ARG A 157 -0.28 -1.01 -7.07
C ARG A 157 0.18 -2.22 -7.87
N TRP A 158 -0.63 -3.26 -7.86
CA TRP A 158 -0.43 -4.46 -8.64
C TRP A 158 -1.70 -4.83 -9.40
N GLU A 159 -1.50 -5.38 -10.59
CA GLU A 159 -2.53 -5.91 -11.46
C GLU A 159 -2.29 -7.40 -11.64
N LEU A 160 -3.36 -8.19 -11.58
CA LEU A 160 -3.28 -9.61 -11.86
C LEU A 160 -3.15 -9.83 -13.37
N ASP A 161 -1.98 -10.24 -13.82
CA ASP A 161 -1.74 -10.59 -15.23
C ASP A 161 -1.65 -12.12 -15.36
N PRO A 162 -2.62 -12.77 -16.04
CA PRO A 162 -2.61 -14.23 -16.23
C PRO A 162 -1.47 -14.73 -17.13
N LEU A 163 -0.77 -13.84 -17.82
CA LEU A 163 0.34 -14.15 -18.72
C LEU A 163 1.69 -13.65 -18.18
N ALA A 164 1.73 -13.15 -16.94
CA ALA A 164 2.95 -12.68 -16.31
C ALA A 164 4.06 -13.74 -16.39
N PRO A 165 5.23 -13.41 -16.98
CA PRO A 165 6.36 -14.32 -17.01
C PRO A 165 6.82 -14.69 -15.61
N ALA A 166 7.05 -15.98 -15.40
CA ALA A 166 7.55 -16.55 -14.15
C ALA A 166 9.01 -16.98 -14.28
N LEU A 167 9.85 -16.60 -13.32
CA LEU A 167 11.20 -17.13 -13.14
C LEU A 167 11.24 -17.92 -11.83
N GLY A 168 11.13 -19.24 -11.94
CA GLY A 168 11.04 -20.16 -10.81
C GLY A 168 10.20 -21.38 -11.17
N PRO A 169 9.90 -22.25 -10.20
CA PRO A 169 9.15 -23.48 -10.47
C PRO A 169 7.64 -23.29 -10.65
N ALA A 170 7.07 -22.14 -10.25
CA ALA A 170 5.63 -21.92 -10.41
C ALA A 170 5.24 -21.52 -11.85
N ALA A 171 3.96 -21.72 -12.17
CA ALA A 171 3.40 -21.38 -13.47
C ALA A 171 3.34 -19.85 -13.72
N SER A 172 3.26 -19.48 -14.99
CA SER A 172 2.94 -18.11 -15.41
C SER A 172 1.58 -17.67 -14.91
N GLY A 173 1.41 -16.37 -14.69
CA GLY A 173 0.19 -15.78 -14.16
C GLY A 173 0.37 -15.32 -12.72
N GLY A 174 0.44 -14.01 -12.51
CA GLY A 174 0.77 -13.44 -11.21
C GLY A 174 0.56 -11.94 -11.12
N TRP A 175 0.91 -11.38 -9.96
CA TRP A 175 0.75 -9.95 -9.70
C TRP A 175 1.93 -9.17 -10.28
N VAL A 176 1.66 -8.40 -11.32
CA VAL A 176 2.63 -7.47 -11.91
C VAL A 176 2.36 -6.07 -11.40
N ARG A 177 3.37 -5.21 -11.35
CA ARG A 177 3.13 -3.81 -10.94
C ARG A 177 2.21 -3.14 -11.95
N SER A 178 1.16 -2.45 -11.47
CA SER A 178 0.30 -1.68 -12.34
C SER A 178 1.14 -0.64 -13.08
N PRO A 179 0.96 -0.52 -14.41
CA PRO A 179 1.68 0.48 -15.17
C PRO A 179 1.40 1.89 -14.71
N SER A 180 0.36 2.18 -13.91
CA SER A 180 -0.22 3.52 -13.65
C SER A 180 0.69 4.62 -13.07
N GLN A 181 2.01 4.41 -13.02
CA GLN A 181 3.02 5.44 -13.34
C GLN A 181 3.41 5.40 -14.84
N ALA A 182 2.41 5.29 -15.73
CA ALA A 182 2.64 4.85 -17.10
C ALA A 182 3.08 6.04 -17.94
N TRP A 183 4.36 6.06 -18.29
CA TRP A 183 4.86 6.59 -19.57
C TRP A 183 4.32 7.98 -19.98
N GLY A 184 5.01 9.03 -19.51
CA GLY A 184 4.89 10.38 -20.09
C GLY A 184 5.05 11.50 -19.08
N GLU A 185 4.76 11.27 -17.80
CA GLU A 185 5.05 12.25 -16.78
C GLU A 185 6.48 12.05 -16.26
N PRO A 186 7.35 13.08 -16.32
CA PRO A 186 8.65 12.99 -15.70
C PRO A 186 8.41 12.71 -14.22
N LYS A 187 8.96 11.60 -13.73
CA LYS A 187 9.28 11.44 -12.31
C LYS A 187 9.82 12.80 -11.86
N PRO A 188 9.17 13.55 -10.93
CA PRO A 188 9.77 14.78 -10.44
C PRO A 188 11.17 14.39 -10.01
N LEU A 189 12.16 15.02 -10.67
CA LEU A 189 13.54 14.58 -10.73
C LEU A 189 13.98 14.09 -9.36
N ALA A 190 13.91 12.78 -9.12
CA ALA A 190 14.39 12.24 -7.86
C ALA A 190 15.88 12.56 -7.87
N ALA A 191 16.33 13.26 -6.83
CA ALA A 191 17.71 13.59 -6.62
C ALA A 191 18.61 12.38 -6.94
N PRO A 192 19.80 12.60 -7.54
CA PRO A 192 20.55 11.57 -8.23
C PRO A 192 20.71 10.32 -7.36
N ALA A 193 20.49 9.17 -7.99
CA ALA A 193 20.75 7.88 -7.38
C ALA A 193 22.20 7.82 -6.88
N ARG A 194 22.33 7.29 -5.66
CA ARG A 194 23.53 6.74 -5.04
C ARG A 194 24.41 7.73 -4.25
N ALA A 195 23.94 8.04 -3.05
CA ALA A 195 24.81 7.89 -1.89
C ALA A 195 24.42 6.58 -1.19
N ALA A 196 25.39 5.87 -0.60
CA ALA A 196 25.12 4.76 0.30
C ALA A 196 23.92 5.09 1.20
N ARG A 197 22.97 4.16 1.37
CA ARG A 197 21.87 4.32 2.34
C ARG A 197 22.52 4.85 3.62
N SER A 198 22.26 6.11 3.95
CA SER A 198 22.58 6.62 5.26
C SER A 198 21.84 5.69 6.21
N ASP A 199 22.60 5.02 7.07
CA ASP A 199 22.10 4.15 8.12
C ASP A 199 21.10 4.98 8.97
N GLY A 200 19.81 4.92 8.63
CA GLY A 200 18.79 5.82 9.18
C GLY A 200 17.58 6.18 8.31
N SER A 201 17.61 6.01 6.98
CA SER A 201 16.36 6.14 6.18
C SER A 201 15.43 4.94 6.45
N PRO A 202 14.16 5.17 6.82
CA PRO A 202 13.24 4.09 7.15
C PRO A 202 13.09 3.14 5.96
N ARG A 203 13.15 1.82 6.23
CA ARG A 203 12.83 0.80 5.23
C ARG A 203 11.34 0.88 4.91
N HIS A 204 10.98 0.72 3.64
CA HIS A 204 9.59 0.55 3.25
C HIS A 204 9.06 -0.78 3.79
N ALA A 205 7.75 -0.84 4.00
CA ALA A 205 7.12 -2.07 4.45
C ALA A 205 7.12 -3.13 3.33
N ILE A 206 7.24 -4.39 3.75
CA ILE A 206 7.16 -5.57 2.89
C ILE A 206 5.82 -6.26 3.18
N GLY A 207 5.00 -6.44 2.14
CA GLY A 207 3.74 -7.16 2.22
C GLY A 207 3.91 -8.65 1.97
N LEU A 208 3.50 -9.49 2.92
CA LEU A 208 3.42 -10.95 2.81
C LEU A 208 1.93 -11.34 2.81
N PHE A 209 1.35 -11.53 1.62
CA PHE A 209 -0.10 -11.63 1.46
C PHE A 209 -0.54 -12.91 0.75
N GLN A 210 -1.55 -13.60 1.29
CA GLN A 210 -2.17 -14.75 0.63
C GLN A 210 -3.32 -14.29 -0.28
N LEU A 211 -3.00 -13.80 -1.47
CA LEU A 211 -3.99 -13.16 -2.36
C LEU A 211 -4.74 -14.11 -3.30
N THR A 212 -4.11 -15.22 -3.72
CA THR A 212 -4.62 -16.06 -4.82
C THR A 212 -4.93 -17.50 -4.41
N ASP A 213 -4.25 -18.01 -3.39
CA ASP A 213 -4.43 -19.38 -2.92
C ASP A 213 -3.95 -19.54 -1.47
N LEU A 214 -4.24 -20.69 -0.87
CA LEU A 214 -3.93 -21.00 0.53
C LEU A 214 -2.57 -21.68 0.71
N GLU A 215 -1.98 -22.21 -0.36
CA GLU A 215 -0.74 -23.01 -0.31
C GLU A 215 0.51 -22.16 -0.54
N SER A 216 0.33 -20.92 -0.99
CA SER A 216 1.38 -19.96 -1.24
C SER A 216 1.03 -18.59 -0.67
N PHE A 217 2.02 -17.71 -0.68
CA PHE A 217 1.85 -16.30 -0.41
C PHE A 217 2.72 -15.49 -1.36
N TRP A 218 2.35 -14.21 -1.49
CA TRP A 218 3.03 -13.25 -2.33
C TRP A 218 3.85 -12.30 -1.46
N VAL A 219 5.05 -11.97 -1.95
CA VAL A 219 5.93 -10.96 -1.38
C VAL A 219 5.88 -9.72 -2.26
N PHE A 220 5.46 -8.62 -1.65
CA PHE A 220 5.36 -7.30 -2.27
C PHE A 220 6.30 -6.33 -1.58
N ALA A 221 7.23 -5.78 -2.35
CA ALA A 221 8.25 -4.85 -1.87
C ALA A 221 8.38 -3.69 -2.84
N PRO A 222 9.10 -2.61 -2.50
CA PRO A 222 9.63 -1.68 -3.50
C PRO A 222 10.67 -2.34 -4.41
N GLU A 223 10.87 -1.79 -5.60
CA GLU A 223 11.80 -2.33 -6.61
C GLU A 223 13.24 -2.41 -6.08
N GLU A 224 13.66 -1.40 -5.31
CA GLU A 224 15.01 -1.32 -4.74
C GLU A 224 15.34 -2.40 -3.70
N ASP A 225 14.32 -2.99 -3.07
CA ASP A 225 14.49 -3.99 -2.01
C ASP A 225 14.37 -5.43 -2.54
N VAL A 226 13.89 -5.64 -3.77
CA VAL A 226 13.66 -6.99 -4.34
C VAL A 226 14.93 -7.83 -4.37
N ALA A 227 16.07 -7.26 -4.74
CA ALA A 227 17.33 -8.00 -4.80
C ALA A 227 17.81 -8.48 -3.41
N ASP A 228 17.61 -7.66 -2.35
CA ASP A 228 17.92 -8.06 -0.96
C ASP A 228 16.99 -9.20 -0.52
N LEU A 229 15.70 -9.12 -0.87
CA LEU A 229 14.72 -10.17 -0.57
C LEU A 229 15.03 -11.51 -1.24
N VAL A 230 15.41 -11.49 -2.53
CA VAL A 230 15.82 -12.70 -3.25
C VAL A 230 17.04 -13.33 -2.58
N ALA A 231 18.09 -12.54 -2.30
CA ALA A 231 19.29 -13.05 -1.64
C ALA A 231 19.01 -13.64 -0.24
N ARG A 232 18.05 -13.06 0.50
CA ARG A 232 17.60 -13.60 1.79
C ARG A 232 16.88 -14.92 1.65
N CYS A 233 15.97 -15.02 0.69
CA CYS A 233 15.29 -16.28 0.41
C CYS A 233 16.28 -17.37 -0.01
N GLU A 234 17.28 -17.03 -0.83
CA GLU A 234 18.36 -17.95 -1.21
C GLU A 234 19.17 -18.42 0.02
N ALA A 235 19.50 -17.52 0.95
CA ALA A 235 20.18 -17.89 2.19
C ALA A 235 19.31 -18.80 3.07
N LEU A 236 18.02 -18.49 3.21
CA LEU A 236 17.07 -19.33 3.97
C LEU A 236 16.85 -20.71 3.33
N ALA A 237 17.12 -20.87 2.03
CA ALA A 237 17.04 -22.15 1.34
C ALA A 237 18.11 -23.16 1.80
N GLU A 238 19.19 -22.70 2.43
CA GLU A 238 20.20 -23.60 3.04
C GLU A 238 19.61 -24.39 4.22
N ASP A 239 18.74 -23.75 5.01
CA ASP A 239 18.14 -24.33 6.20
C ASP A 239 16.73 -24.91 5.95
N HIS A 240 15.97 -24.31 5.02
CA HIS A 240 14.61 -24.72 4.71
C HIS A 240 14.39 -24.84 3.18
N PRO A 241 14.39 -26.07 2.62
CA PRO A 241 14.49 -26.28 1.17
C PRO A 241 13.33 -25.71 0.37
N ALA A 242 12.17 -25.45 0.98
CA ALA A 242 11.03 -24.85 0.28
C ALA A 242 11.29 -23.41 -0.21
N PHE A 243 12.28 -22.69 0.33
CA PHE A 243 12.68 -21.40 -0.24
C PHE A 243 13.30 -21.52 -1.63
N SER A 244 13.78 -22.71 -2.03
CA SER A 244 14.20 -22.96 -3.41
C SER A 244 13.05 -22.87 -4.42
N TRP A 245 11.80 -22.78 -3.96
CA TRP A 245 10.61 -22.62 -4.78
C TRP A 245 10.25 -21.16 -5.05
N LEU A 246 11.11 -20.23 -4.65
CA LEU A 246 10.96 -18.81 -4.95
C LEU A 246 10.69 -18.62 -6.45
N THR A 247 9.56 -18.00 -6.76
CA THR A 247 9.21 -17.64 -8.13
C THR A 247 9.04 -16.12 -8.23
N GLY A 248 9.81 -15.48 -9.10
CA GLY A 248 9.63 -14.07 -9.43
C GLY A 248 8.67 -13.88 -10.60
N TYR A 249 7.78 -12.88 -10.51
CA TYR A 249 6.86 -12.50 -11.58
C TYR A 249 7.24 -11.13 -12.13
N PHE A 250 7.41 -11.04 -13.44
CA PHE A 250 8.00 -9.87 -14.09
C PHE A 250 6.93 -9.04 -14.79
N ASP A 251 7.06 -7.71 -14.67
CA ASP A 251 6.27 -6.78 -15.45
C ASP A 251 6.80 -6.65 -16.89
N ALA A 252 6.15 -5.84 -17.72
CA ALA A 252 6.55 -5.61 -19.11
C ALA A 252 7.94 -4.95 -19.29
N ARG A 253 8.61 -4.54 -18.20
CA ARG A 253 9.97 -3.96 -18.19
C ARG A 253 11.02 -4.99 -17.78
N ASP A 254 10.64 -6.26 -17.64
CA ASP A 254 11.48 -7.32 -17.08
C ASP A 254 11.96 -6.99 -15.65
N VAL A 255 11.15 -6.24 -14.88
CA VAL A 255 11.38 -5.98 -13.46
C VAL A 255 10.50 -6.91 -12.64
N ALA A 256 11.10 -7.60 -11.67
CA ALA A 256 10.36 -8.43 -10.72
C ALA A 256 9.37 -7.54 -9.92
N GLY A 257 8.08 -7.70 -10.20
CA GLY A 257 7.00 -6.94 -9.60
C GLY A 257 6.49 -7.56 -8.29
N SER A 258 6.60 -8.88 -8.16
CA SER A 258 6.26 -9.65 -6.98
C SER A 258 7.04 -10.97 -6.94
N LEU A 259 7.12 -11.57 -5.76
CA LEU A 259 7.65 -12.92 -5.58
C LEU A 259 6.56 -13.82 -4.99
N ARG A 260 6.62 -15.12 -5.27
CA ARG A 260 5.72 -16.14 -4.71
C ARG A 260 6.55 -17.23 -4.05
N LEU A 261 6.09 -17.67 -2.89
CA LEU A 261 6.69 -18.75 -2.10
C LEU A 261 5.59 -19.65 -1.50
N PRO A 262 5.90 -20.93 -1.22
CA PRO A 262 5.02 -21.80 -0.43
C PRO A 262 4.73 -21.20 0.95
N VAL A 263 3.51 -21.37 1.46
CA VAL A 263 3.06 -20.76 2.73
C VAL A 263 3.89 -21.19 3.94
N GLU A 264 4.48 -22.38 3.93
CA GLU A 264 5.40 -22.84 4.98
C GLU A 264 6.65 -21.95 5.14
N CYS A 265 7.04 -21.20 4.11
CA CYS A 265 8.13 -20.24 4.17
C CYS A 265 7.75 -18.93 4.89
N LEU A 266 6.46 -18.62 5.02
CA LEU A 266 5.96 -17.34 5.55
C LEU A 266 6.49 -17.01 6.96
N PRO A 267 6.32 -17.88 7.99
CA PRO A 267 6.76 -17.53 9.34
C PRO A 267 8.28 -17.35 9.45
N LEU A 268 9.05 -18.08 8.65
CA LEU A 268 10.51 -17.97 8.62
C LEU A 268 10.95 -16.66 7.96
N LEU A 269 10.32 -16.31 6.84
CA LEU A 269 10.61 -15.07 6.13
C LEU A 269 10.20 -13.84 6.95
N GLU A 270 9.04 -13.87 7.61
CA GLU A 270 8.59 -12.78 8.48
C GLU A 270 9.61 -12.50 9.60
N VAL A 271 10.13 -13.56 10.24
CA VAL A 271 11.15 -13.45 11.30
C VAL A 271 12.46 -12.89 10.76
N ASP A 272 12.96 -13.38 9.62
CA ASP A 272 14.20 -12.87 9.01
C ASP A 272 14.08 -11.38 8.64
N LEU A 273 12.99 -11.01 7.97
CA LEU A 273 12.75 -9.62 7.55
C LEU A 273 12.64 -8.67 8.74
N THR A 274 11.93 -9.09 9.78
CA THR A 274 11.82 -8.32 11.02
C THR A 274 13.18 -8.17 11.70
N ALA A 275 13.97 -9.24 11.78
CA ALA A 275 15.33 -9.20 12.34
C ALA A 275 16.28 -8.28 11.52
N ALA A 276 16.05 -8.18 10.21
CA ALA A 276 16.75 -7.26 9.32
C ALA A 276 16.23 -5.81 9.36
N GLY A 277 15.21 -5.54 10.17
CA GLY A 277 14.63 -4.21 10.39
C GLY A 277 13.63 -3.77 9.32
N PHE A 278 13.14 -4.67 8.47
CA PHE A 278 12.01 -4.37 7.59
C PHE A 278 10.70 -4.32 8.41
N PRO A 279 9.86 -3.29 8.25
CA PRO A 279 8.46 -3.40 8.62
C PRO A 279 7.79 -4.49 7.76
N VAL A 280 7.03 -5.39 8.38
CA VAL A 280 6.34 -6.47 7.68
C VAL A 280 4.83 -6.31 7.86
N ASP A 281 4.11 -6.36 6.75
CA ASP A 281 2.65 -6.40 6.69
C ASP A 281 2.19 -7.79 6.25
N THR A 282 1.12 -8.30 6.84
CA THR A 282 0.62 -9.67 6.66
C THR A 282 -0.90 -9.69 6.54
N TRP A 283 -1.40 -10.49 5.60
CA TRP A 283 -2.84 -10.65 5.30
C TRP A 283 -3.15 -12.03 4.70
N TRP A 284 -4.32 -12.60 5.03
CA TRP A 284 -4.84 -13.93 4.63
C TRP A 284 -6.35 -13.97 4.54
#